data_AF-A0A811QEM7-F1
#
_entry.id   AF-A0A811QEM7-F1
#
_cell.length_a   1.000
_cell.length_b   1.000
_cell.length_c   1.000
_cell.angle_alpha   90.00
_cell.angle_beta   90.00
_cell.angle_gamma   90.00
#
_symmetry.space_group_name_H-M   'P 1'
#
loop_
_entity.id
_entity.type
_entity.pdbx_description
1 polymer ?
#
loop_
_entity_poly.entity_id
_entity_poly.type
_entity_poly.pdbx_seq_one_letter_code
_entity_poly.pdbx_strand_id
1 'polypeptide(L)'
;MGVEPVIMSAGELESEKAGEPGRLIRDRYRTASQVIQNQGKMSCLMINDLDAGVGRFGNTQMTVNNQIAVGTLMNLADNPNRVSIGQKWRESDVTHRVPIIVTGNDFSTLYAPLIRDGRMEKFYWQPTREDIISIVHGMYRKDGLSVEEVARVVDAFPNQVGEEIGGHEQLSVKLLKRKKGEELPTFIPPKADIKIDPWSSIGLRKFQPTKPT
;
A
#
# COMPACT_ATOMS: atom_id res chain seq x y z
N MET A 1 -11.37 5.19 -12.43
CA MET A 1 -11.19 6.54 -11.88
C MET A 1 -9.89 7.09 -12.46
N GLY A 2 -9.93 8.12 -13.31
CA GLY A 2 -8.79 8.60 -14.10
C GLY A 2 -7.77 9.44 -13.32
N VAL A 3 -7.31 8.93 -12.17
CA VAL A 3 -6.28 9.56 -11.34
C VAL A 3 -4.97 8.81 -11.56
N GLU A 4 -3.87 9.55 -11.73
CA GLU A 4 -2.53 8.99 -11.92
C GLU A 4 -1.66 9.31 -10.68
N PRO A 5 -1.52 8.38 -9.73
CA PRO A 5 -0.77 8.61 -8.50
C PRO A 5 0.74 8.54 -8.74
N VAL A 6 1.48 9.42 -8.07
CA VAL A 6 2.93 9.28 -7.87
C VAL A 6 3.16 8.58 -6.54
N ILE A 7 3.67 7.36 -6.59
CA ILE A 7 3.81 6.49 -5.41
C ILE A 7 5.24 6.57 -4.87
N MET A 8 5.37 6.56 -3.55
CA MET A 8 6.63 6.37 -2.85
C MET A 8 6.46 5.48 -1.61
N SER A 9 7.49 4.72 -1.26
CA SER A 9 7.56 3.92 -0.04
C SER A 9 8.26 4.70 1.08
N ALA A 10 7.87 4.45 2.33
CA ALA A 10 8.55 5.02 3.49
C ALA A 10 10.03 4.60 3.62
N GLY A 11 10.41 3.43 3.08
CA GLY A 11 11.82 3.02 3.03
C GLY A 11 12.69 3.96 2.17
N GLU A 12 12.11 4.67 1.20
CA GLU A 12 12.83 5.70 0.42
C GLU A 12 13.10 6.97 1.25
N LEU A 13 12.50 7.11 2.43
CA LEU A 13 12.72 8.22 3.35
C LEU A 13 13.88 7.98 4.32
N GLU A 14 14.49 6.80 4.27
CA GLU A 14 15.72 6.48 4.97
C GLU A 14 16.93 6.74 4.06
N SER A 15 17.86 7.58 4.50
CA SER A 15 19.09 7.86 3.76
C SER A 15 20.26 8.15 4.69
N GLU A 16 21.46 7.76 4.32
CA GLU A 16 22.69 8.15 5.01
C GLU A 16 22.99 9.66 4.86
N LYS A 17 22.39 10.32 3.86
CA LYS A 17 22.59 11.74 3.55
C LYS A 17 21.46 12.59 4.12
N ALA A 18 21.80 13.45 5.07
CA ALA A 18 20.86 14.42 5.62
C ALA A 18 20.25 15.31 4.52
N GLY A 19 18.92 15.46 4.55
CA GLY A 19 18.20 16.33 3.62
C GLY A 19 17.70 15.65 2.34
N GLU A 20 18.19 14.46 2.02
CA GLU A 20 17.75 13.70 0.86
C GLU A 20 16.25 13.31 0.91
N PRO A 21 15.70 12.84 2.06
CA PRO A 21 14.27 12.51 2.15
C PRO A 21 13.35 13.70 1.88
N GLY A 22 13.69 14.88 2.41
CA GLY A 22 12.94 16.11 2.14
C GLY A 22 13.03 16.54 0.66
N ARG A 23 14.19 16.37 0.03
CA ARG A 23 14.35 16.62 -1.41
C ARG A 23 13.48 15.67 -2.24
N LEU A 24 13.48 14.38 -1.89
CA LEU A 24 12.71 13.35 -2.58
C LEU A 24 11.21 13.62 -2.53
N ILE A 25 10.67 13.95 -1.35
CA ILE A 25 9.25 14.30 -1.20
C ILE A 25 8.87 15.49 -2.10
N ARG A 26 9.69 16.55 -2.13
CA ARG A 26 9.45 17.72 -2.98
C ARG A 26 9.52 17.40 -4.47
N ASP A 27 10.44 16.52 -4.86
CA ASP A 27 10.57 16.04 -6.23
C ASP A 27 9.32 15.27 -6.68
N ARG A 28 8.88 14.28 -5.89
CA ARG A 28 7.66 13.49 -6.16
C ARG A 28 6.40 14.36 -6.20
N TYR A 29 6.27 15.32 -5.28
CA TYR A 29 5.16 16.28 -5.29
C TYR A 29 5.13 17.10 -6.59
N ARG A 30 6.30 17.57 -7.06
CA ARG A 30 6.40 18.28 -8.33
C ARG A 30 6.09 17.40 -9.53
N THR A 31 6.52 16.14 -9.52
CA THR A 31 6.14 15.17 -10.56
C THR A 31 4.63 15.04 -10.66
N ALA A 32 3.92 14.90 -9.54
CA ALA A 32 2.46 14.83 -9.53
C ALA A 32 1.82 16.13 -10.06
N SER A 33 2.37 17.30 -9.70
CA SER A 33 1.94 18.58 -10.26
C SER A 33 2.16 18.68 -11.78
N GLN A 34 3.24 18.10 -12.29
CA GLN A 34 3.52 18.05 -13.73
C GLN A 34 2.58 17.11 -14.47
N VAL A 35 2.13 16.01 -13.86
CA VAL A 35 1.07 15.15 -14.43
C VAL A 35 -0.20 15.95 -14.64
N ILE A 36 -0.61 16.75 -13.65
CA ILE A 36 -1.77 17.64 -13.75
C ILE A 36 -1.60 18.64 -14.90
N GLN A 37 -0.43 19.29 -14.96
CA GLN A 37 -0.16 20.33 -15.95
C GLN A 37 -0.07 19.79 -17.39
N ASN A 38 0.67 18.70 -17.60
CA ASN A 38 1.06 18.24 -18.93
C ASN A 38 0.06 17.23 -19.50
N GLN A 39 -0.58 16.43 -18.65
CA GLN A 39 -1.51 15.38 -19.10
C GLN A 39 -2.99 15.76 -18.90
N GLY A 40 -3.28 16.84 -18.15
CA GLY A 40 -4.66 17.23 -17.83
C GLY A 40 -5.41 16.21 -16.95
N LYS A 41 -4.70 15.27 -16.31
CA LYS A 41 -5.28 14.26 -15.42
C LYS A 41 -5.15 14.67 -13.96
N MET A 42 -6.09 14.25 -13.13
CA MET A 42 -5.93 14.36 -11.69
C MET A 42 -4.75 13.49 -11.22
N SER A 43 -3.98 13.96 -10.25
CA SER A 43 -2.84 13.24 -9.67
C SER A 43 -2.80 13.46 -8.16
N CYS A 44 -2.13 12.56 -7.46
CA CYS A 44 -1.87 12.64 -6.02
C CYS A 44 -0.45 12.13 -5.72
N LEU A 45 0.10 12.54 -4.59
CA LEU A 45 1.29 11.93 -4.00
C LEU A 45 0.83 10.87 -3.00
N MET A 46 1.13 9.60 -3.24
CA MET A 46 0.81 8.48 -2.37
C MET A 46 2.06 8.02 -1.64
N ILE A 47 2.06 8.08 -0.30
CA ILE A 47 3.17 7.60 0.54
C ILE A 47 2.70 6.38 1.33
N ASN A 48 3.25 5.22 0.98
CA ASN A 48 2.87 3.97 1.63
C ASN A 48 3.73 3.68 2.87
N ASP A 49 3.07 3.14 3.89
CA ASP A 49 3.66 2.63 5.14
C ASP A 49 4.54 3.67 5.85
N LEU A 50 4.08 4.93 5.92
CA LEU A 50 4.86 6.05 6.46
C LEU A 50 5.34 5.79 7.90
N ASP A 51 4.56 5.07 8.69
CA ASP A 51 4.93 4.65 10.04
C ASP A 51 6.19 3.79 10.05
N ALA A 52 6.45 2.97 9.02
CA ALA A 52 7.67 2.19 8.87
C ALA A 52 8.94 3.05 8.69
N GLY A 53 8.86 4.18 7.99
CA GLY A 53 10.04 5.03 7.70
C GLY A 53 10.16 6.29 8.57
N VAL A 54 9.06 6.77 9.15
CA VAL A 54 9.03 8.05 9.91
C VAL A 54 8.54 7.87 11.35
N GLY A 55 7.92 6.72 11.67
CA GLY A 55 7.39 6.40 13.00
C GLY A 55 8.46 6.18 14.06
N ARG A 56 8.08 6.32 15.33
CA ARG A 56 8.92 5.94 16.48
C ARG A 56 8.62 4.50 16.85
N PHE A 57 9.56 3.59 16.59
CA PHE A 57 9.47 2.22 17.08
C PHE A 57 10.12 2.10 18.47
N GLY A 58 9.30 2.01 19.52
CA GLY A 58 9.77 1.82 20.90
C GLY A 58 10.64 2.96 21.43
N ASN A 59 11.83 2.65 21.96
CA ASN A 59 12.81 3.63 22.46
C ASN A 59 13.73 4.21 21.37
N THR A 60 13.43 3.97 20.09
CA THR A 60 14.27 4.43 18.98
C THR A 60 14.18 5.95 18.86
N GLN A 61 15.33 6.62 18.96
CA GLN A 61 15.47 8.06 18.75
C GLN A 61 15.06 8.42 17.32
N MET A 62 14.22 9.43 17.17
CA MET A 62 13.82 9.94 15.86
C MET A 62 15.07 10.45 15.11
N THR A 63 15.33 9.93 13.92
CA THR A 63 16.48 10.37 13.12
C THR A 63 16.26 11.82 12.62
N VAL A 64 17.36 12.50 12.25
CA VAL A 64 17.29 13.84 11.63
C VAL A 64 16.50 13.80 10.32
N ASN A 65 16.56 12.68 9.59
CA ASN A 65 15.79 12.49 8.36
C ASN A 65 14.29 12.44 8.60
N ASN A 66 13.84 11.80 9.68
CA ASN A 66 12.42 11.77 10.04
C ASN A 66 11.93 13.18 10.35
N GLN A 67 12.74 14.01 11.03
CA GLN A 67 12.42 15.42 11.28
C GLN A 67 12.30 16.22 9.97
N ILE A 68 13.23 16.01 9.04
CA ILE A 68 13.24 16.69 7.74
C ILE A 68 12.05 16.26 6.88
N ALA A 69 11.71 14.98 6.85
CA ALA A 69 10.56 14.45 6.11
C ALA A 69 9.26 15.08 6.62
N VAL A 70 9.05 15.08 7.95
CA VAL A 70 7.88 15.72 8.58
C VAL A 70 7.86 17.22 8.31
N GLY A 71 8.97 17.93 8.50
CA GLY A 71 9.05 19.37 8.23
C GLY A 71 8.77 19.71 6.76
N THR A 72 9.14 18.81 5.84
CA THR A 72 8.82 18.95 4.41
C THR A 72 7.32 18.79 4.16
N LEU A 73 6.67 17.77 4.72
CA LEU A 73 5.23 17.57 4.62
C LEU A 73 4.45 18.76 5.22
N MET A 74 4.92 19.27 6.36
CA MET A 74 4.37 20.48 6.98
C MET A 74 4.42 21.69 6.04
N ASN A 75 5.57 21.94 5.42
CA ASN A 75 5.73 23.06 4.50
C ASN A 75 4.88 22.89 3.23
N LEU A 76 4.74 21.66 2.72
CA LEU A 76 3.88 21.37 1.57
C LEU A 76 2.40 21.60 1.88
N ALA A 77 1.97 21.28 3.11
CA ALA A 77 0.60 21.56 3.53
C ALA A 77 0.31 23.07 3.63
N ASP A 78 1.27 23.86 4.12
CA ASP A 78 1.13 25.32 4.22
C ASP A 78 1.22 26.03 2.87
N ASN A 79 2.16 25.61 2.03
CA ASN A 79 2.51 26.29 0.79
C ASN A 79 2.47 25.33 -0.42
N PRO A 80 1.31 24.74 -0.76
CA PRO A 80 1.22 23.67 -1.76
C PRO A 80 1.51 24.12 -3.20
N ASN A 81 1.48 25.43 -3.47
CA ASN A 81 1.60 25.99 -4.81
C ASN A 81 3.03 26.51 -5.11
N ARG A 82 3.96 26.45 -4.14
CA ARG A 82 5.34 26.89 -4.32
C ARG A 82 6.31 25.91 -3.69
N VAL A 83 6.97 25.10 -4.52
CA VAL A 83 7.83 24.01 -4.06
C VAL A 83 9.16 24.01 -4.82
N SER A 84 10.26 24.28 -4.10
CA SER A 84 11.62 24.17 -4.65
C SER A 84 12.27 22.82 -4.28
N ILE A 85 12.95 22.20 -5.25
CA ILE A 85 13.75 20.98 -4.99
C ILE A 85 15.18 21.36 -4.56
N GLY A 86 15.65 22.56 -4.93
CA GLY A 86 17.02 23.02 -4.69
C GLY A 86 17.16 23.92 -3.46
N GLN A 87 18.38 24.40 -3.23
CA GLN A 87 18.70 25.34 -2.14
C GLN A 87 18.22 26.78 -2.42
N LYS A 88 17.96 27.11 -3.69
CA LYS A 88 17.51 28.45 -4.12
C LYS A 88 16.12 28.35 -4.74
N TRP A 89 15.31 29.37 -4.48
CA TRP A 89 14.02 29.56 -5.12
C TRP A 89 14.20 30.06 -6.55
N ARG A 90 13.41 29.50 -7.46
CA ARG A 90 13.30 29.93 -8.85
C ARG A 90 11.88 30.43 -9.11
N GLU A 91 11.74 31.32 -10.08
CA GLU A 91 10.41 31.76 -10.53
C GLU A 91 9.56 30.61 -11.08
N SER A 92 10.21 29.57 -11.63
CA SER A 92 9.56 28.35 -12.13
C SER A 92 9.21 27.32 -11.05
N ASP A 93 9.41 27.61 -9.76
CA ASP A 93 9.01 26.73 -8.65
C ASP A 93 7.53 26.91 -8.28
N VAL A 94 6.67 27.06 -9.29
CA VAL A 94 5.20 27.10 -9.15
C VAL A 94 4.64 25.70 -9.40
N THR A 95 3.72 25.27 -8.55
CA THR A 95 3.09 23.94 -8.63
C THR A 95 1.58 24.06 -8.54
N HIS A 96 0.88 23.09 -9.13
CA HIS A 96 -0.52 22.84 -8.79
C HIS A 96 -0.58 22.23 -7.39
N ARG A 97 -1.67 22.49 -6.67
CA ARG A 97 -1.95 21.81 -5.41
C ARG A 97 -2.20 20.33 -5.68
N VAL A 98 -1.38 19.48 -5.08
CA VAL A 98 -1.48 18.02 -5.18
C VAL A 98 -1.94 17.46 -3.83
N PRO A 99 -2.99 16.63 -3.77
CA PRO A 99 -3.35 15.93 -2.55
C PRO A 99 -2.27 14.90 -2.18
N ILE A 100 -1.90 14.85 -0.90
CA ILE A 100 -0.98 13.86 -0.35
C ILE A 100 -1.82 12.84 0.43
N ILE A 101 -1.72 11.57 0.04
CA ILE A 101 -2.37 10.44 0.70
C ILE A 101 -1.28 9.60 1.34
N VAL A 102 -1.50 9.21 2.60
CA VAL A 102 -0.52 8.46 3.39
C VAL A 102 -1.20 7.25 3.99
N THR A 103 -0.54 6.09 3.94
CA THR A 103 -0.96 4.88 4.69
C THR A 103 0.03 4.57 5.80
N GLY A 104 -0.45 3.85 6.80
CA GLY A 104 0.33 3.38 7.93
C GLY A 104 -0.56 2.66 8.94
N ASN A 105 0.05 1.83 9.79
CA ASN A 105 -0.67 1.03 10.77
C ASN A 105 -1.00 1.84 12.03
N ASP A 106 -0.05 2.67 12.50
CA ASP A 106 -0.26 3.49 13.70
C ASP A 106 0.28 4.93 13.56
N PHE A 107 -0.67 5.87 13.44
CA PHE A 107 -0.42 7.31 13.42
C PHE A 107 -0.40 7.96 14.82
N SER A 108 -0.45 7.18 15.90
CA SER A 108 -0.34 7.69 17.28
C SER A 108 1.06 8.24 17.57
N THR A 109 2.08 7.64 16.95
CA THR A 109 3.48 8.01 17.09
C THR A 109 3.94 9.09 16.11
N LEU A 110 3.11 9.40 15.10
CA LEU A 110 3.39 10.43 14.11
C LEU A 110 3.29 11.84 14.72
N TYR A 111 4.20 12.70 14.29
CA TYR A 111 4.51 13.97 14.93
C TYR A 111 3.27 14.89 15.01
N ALA A 112 2.91 15.29 16.25
CA ALA A 112 1.72 16.07 16.57
C ALA A 112 1.48 17.36 15.76
N PRO A 113 2.49 18.11 15.27
CA PRO A 113 2.28 19.32 14.47
C PRO A 113 1.51 19.13 13.16
N LEU A 114 1.61 17.97 12.49
CA LEU A 114 0.82 17.72 11.28
C LEU A 114 -0.68 17.58 11.59
N ILE A 115 -1.00 17.04 12.75
CA ILE A 115 -2.38 16.73 13.17
C ILE A 115 -3.04 17.95 13.81
N ARG A 116 -2.28 18.76 14.58
CA ARG A 116 -2.81 19.89 15.36
C ARG A 116 -3.23 21.09 14.52
N ASP A 117 -2.61 21.29 13.37
CA ASP A 117 -2.75 22.52 12.58
C ASP A 117 -3.74 22.38 11.40
N GLY A 118 -4.60 21.36 11.41
CA GLY A 118 -5.58 21.13 10.33
C GLY A 118 -4.97 20.76 8.97
N ARG A 119 -3.67 20.43 8.94
CA ARG A 119 -2.91 20.06 7.74
C ARG A 119 -3.17 18.63 7.27
N MET A 120 -3.64 17.78 8.17
CA MET A 120 -3.89 16.36 7.95
C MET A 120 -5.23 15.95 8.55
N GLU A 121 -6.00 15.18 7.80
CA GLU A 121 -7.20 14.49 8.27
C GLU A 121 -6.87 13.01 8.46
N LYS A 122 -7.29 12.42 9.58
CA LYS A 122 -7.10 10.99 9.85
C LYS A 122 -8.35 10.22 9.45
N PHE A 123 -8.16 9.19 8.63
CA PHE A 123 -9.19 8.21 8.32
C PHE A 123 -8.78 6.86 8.91
N TYR A 124 -9.52 6.41 9.93
CA TYR A 124 -9.32 5.08 10.51
C TYR A 124 -10.18 4.10 9.73
N TRP A 125 -9.53 3.25 8.93
CA TRP A 125 -10.23 2.19 8.21
C TRP A 125 -10.38 0.97 9.10
N GLN A 126 -11.60 0.74 9.56
CA GLN A 126 -11.99 -0.49 10.25
C GLN A 126 -13.18 -1.10 9.49
N PRO A 127 -12.94 -2.11 8.64
CA PRO A 127 -14.00 -2.67 7.82
C PRO A 127 -15.06 -3.31 8.72
N THR A 128 -16.32 -3.01 8.44
CA THR A 128 -17.44 -3.68 9.09
C THR A 128 -17.54 -5.12 8.61
N ARG A 129 -18.33 -5.95 9.31
CA ARG A 129 -18.63 -7.31 8.85
C ARG A 129 -19.16 -7.32 7.41
N GLU A 130 -20.00 -6.37 7.05
CA GLU A 130 -20.57 -6.24 5.70
C GLU A 130 -19.51 -5.88 4.66
N ASP A 131 -18.55 -5.02 5.01
CA ASP A 131 -17.40 -4.70 4.16
C ASP A 131 -16.54 -5.94 3.92
N ILE A 132 -16.23 -6.69 4.98
CA ILE A 132 -15.43 -7.92 4.89
C ILE A 132 -16.12 -8.94 3.98
N ILE A 133 -17.42 -9.19 4.18
CA ILE A 133 -18.20 -10.11 3.33
C ILE A 133 -18.15 -9.64 1.87
N SER A 134 -18.34 -8.34 1.63
CA SER A 134 -18.35 -7.78 0.28
C SER A 134 -16.98 -7.89 -0.40
N ILE A 135 -15.90 -7.63 0.32
CA ILE A 135 -14.51 -7.76 -0.15
C ILE A 135 -14.22 -9.23 -0.50
N VAL A 136 -14.48 -10.15 0.43
CA VAL A 136 -14.22 -11.58 0.24
C VAL A 136 -15.07 -12.14 -0.90
N HIS A 137 -16.36 -11.79 -0.97
CA HIS A 137 -17.22 -12.18 -2.09
C HIS A 137 -16.72 -11.60 -3.42
N GLY A 138 -16.17 -10.38 -3.42
CA GLY A 138 -15.50 -9.80 -4.57
C GLY A 138 -14.28 -10.61 -5.03
N MET A 139 -13.45 -11.10 -4.10
CA MET A 139 -12.29 -11.95 -4.38
C MET A 139 -12.69 -13.28 -5.02
N TYR A 140 -13.77 -13.90 -4.53
CA TYR A 140 -14.25 -15.21 -4.98
C TYR A 140 -15.40 -15.15 -6.01
N ARG A 141 -15.65 -13.97 -6.62
CA ARG A 141 -16.75 -13.79 -7.58
C ARG A 141 -16.70 -14.79 -8.74
N LYS A 142 -15.50 -15.17 -9.16
CA LYS A 142 -15.29 -16.12 -10.28
C LYS A 142 -15.51 -17.57 -9.88
N ASP A 143 -15.51 -17.86 -8.58
CA ASP A 143 -15.62 -19.20 -8.03
C ASP A 143 -17.08 -19.60 -7.75
N GLY A 144 -18.02 -18.67 -7.95
CA GLY A 144 -19.47 -18.94 -7.87
C GLY A 144 -20.01 -19.08 -6.45
N LEU A 145 -19.25 -18.66 -5.44
CA LEU A 145 -19.69 -18.66 -4.05
C LEU A 145 -20.81 -17.64 -3.83
N SER A 146 -21.87 -18.05 -3.16
CA SER A 146 -22.95 -17.15 -2.74
C SER A 146 -22.51 -16.22 -1.60
N VAL A 147 -23.22 -15.12 -1.40
CA VAL A 147 -22.94 -14.17 -0.31
C VAL A 147 -23.13 -14.83 1.05
N GLU A 148 -24.13 -15.71 1.17
CA GLU A 148 -24.45 -16.46 2.39
C GLU A 148 -23.34 -17.47 2.75
N GLU A 149 -22.73 -18.06 1.73
CA GLU A 149 -21.57 -18.93 1.88
C GLU A 149 -20.34 -18.18 2.36
N VAL A 150 -20.06 -17.03 1.76
CA VAL A 150 -18.97 -16.14 2.19
C VAL A 150 -19.22 -15.65 3.62
N ALA A 151 -20.45 -15.28 3.97
CA ALA A 151 -20.81 -14.86 5.31
C ALA A 151 -20.50 -15.95 6.35
N ARG A 152 -20.80 -17.21 6.06
CA ARG A 152 -20.45 -18.34 6.94
C ARG A 152 -18.95 -18.51 7.13
N VAL A 153 -18.15 -18.28 6.08
CA VAL A 153 -16.68 -18.30 6.18
C VAL A 153 -16.17 -17.14 7.04
N VAL A 154 -16.67 -15.93 6.82
CA VAL A 154 -16.32 -14.76 7.64
C VAL A 154 -16.68 -14.97 9.11
N ASP A 155 -17.85 -15.54 9.40
CA ASP A 155 -18.30 -15.83 10.76
C ASP A 155 -17.48 -16.95 11.43
N ALA A 156 -16.94 -17.89 10.66
CA ALA A 156 -16.06 -18.94 11.17
C ALA A 156 -14.66 -18.42 11.55
N PHE A 157 -14.24 -17.29 10.96
CA PHE A 157 -12.92 -16.69 11.15
C PHE A 157 -13.01 -15.19 11.49
N PRO A 158 -13.67 -14.81 12.60
CA PRO A 158 -14.00 -13.41 12.90
C PRO A 158 -12.78 -12.50 13.17
N ASN A 159 -11.59 -13.07 13.40
CA ASN A 159 -10.36 -12.35 13.73
C ASN A 159 -9.26 -12.48 12.66
N GLN A 160 -9.52 -13.07 11.49
CA GLN A 160 -8.51 -13.18 10.43
C GLN A 160 -8.53 -11.93 9.54
N VAL A 161 -7.39 -11.23 9.50
CA VAL A 161 -7.14 -10.13 8.57
C VAL A 161 -6.80 -10.69 7.19
N GLY A 162 -7.31 -10.05 6.13
CA GLY A 162 -7.39 -10.59 4.76
C GLY A 162 -6.07 -10.96 4.04
N GLU A 163 -4.91 -10.82 4.67
CA GLU A 163 -3.63 -11.31 4.12
C GLU A 163 -3.40 -12.82 4.34
N GLU A 164 -4.05 -13.42 5.34
CA GLU A 164 -3.78 -14.82 5.75
C GLU A 164 -4.37 -15.89 4.80
N ILE A 165 -5.08 -15.47 3.75
CA ILE A 165 -5.77 -16.35 2.78
C ILE A 165 -4.93 -16.73 1.55
N GLY A 166 -3.67 -16.25 1.44
CA GLY A 166 -2.83 -16.41 0.25
C GLY A 166 -1.40 -16.89 0.52
N GLY A 167 -1.18 -18.20 0.71
CA GLY A 167 0.16 -18.78 0.88
C GLY A 167 0.96 -18.89 -0.43
N HIS A 168 2.13 -18.24 -0.51
CA HIS A 168 3.01 -18.21 -1.71
C HIS A 168 4.26 -19.13 -1.63
N GLU A 169 4.43 -19.93 -0.58
CA GLU A 169 5.78 -20.41 -0.20
C GLU A 169 6.45 -21.52 -1.04
N GLN A 170 5.91 -21.91 -2.20
CA GLN A 170 6.59 -22.90 -3.07
C GLN A 170 6.55 -22.59 -4.58
N LEU A 171 6.05 -21.42 -5.00
CA LEU A 171 5.94 -21.08 -6.43
C LEU A 171 7.31 -20.91 -7.11
N SER A 172 8.26 -20.32 -6.38
CA SER A 172 9.56 -19.89 -6.91
C SER A 172 10.39 -21.06 -7.45
N VAL A 173 10.36 -22.21 -6.79
CA VAL A 173 11.17 -23.38 -7.17
C VAL A 173 10.61 -24.09 -8.41
N LYS A 174 9.30 -24.02 -8.65
CA LYS A 174 8.63 -24.65 -9.80
C LYS A 174 8.65 -23.78 -11.06
N LEU A 175 8.68 -22.46 -10.92
CA LEU A 175 8.66 -21.52 -12.05
C LEU A 175 10.05 -21.19 -12.59
N LEU A 176 11.07 -21.10 -11.74
CA LEU A 176 12.38 -20.55 -12.11
C LEU A 176 13.37 -21.55 -12.74
N LYS A 177 13.07 -22.85 -12.79
CA LYS A 177 13.99 -23.89 -13.32
C LYS A 177 13.64 -24.43 -14.71
N ARG A 178 13.06 -23.61 -15.61
CA ARG A 178 12.60 -24.09 -16.93
C ARG A 178 13.52 -23.69 -18.09
N LYS A 179 13.56 -24.56 -19.10
CA LYS A 179 14.29 -24.31 -20.36
C LYS A 179 13.45 -23.44 -21.30
N LYS A 180 14.12 -22.64 -22.13
CA LYS A 180 13.50 -21.74 -23.11
C LYS A 180 12.66 -22.55 -24.12
N GLY A 181 11.33 -22.32 -24.15
CA GLY A 181 10.41 -22.94 -25.11
C GLY A 181 9.29 -23.80 -24.52
N GLU A 182 9.25 -24.03 -23.20
CA GLU A 182 8.15 -24.75 -22.55
C GLU A 182 6.93 -23.84 -22.32
N GLU A 183 5.74 -24.28 -22.73
CA GLU A 183 4.48 -23.58 -22.44
C GLU A 183 4.18 -23.55 -20.93
N LEU A 184 3.56 -22.46 -20.48
CA LEU A 184 3.14 -22.32 -19.09
C LEU A 184 2.09 -23.40 -18.77
N PRO A 185 2.17 -24.04 -17.58
CA PRO A 185 1.12 -24.96 -17.19
C PRO A 185 -0.17 -24.15 -17.08
N THR A 186 -1.19 -24.54 -17.83
CA THR A 186 -2.50 -23.92 -17.74
C THR A 186 -3.12 -24.39 -16.43
N PHE A 187 -3.22 -23.47 -15.46
CA PHE A 187 -3.88 -23.76 -14.20
C PHE A 187 -5.39 -23.68 -14.41
N ILE A 188 -6.07 -24.79 -14.21
CA ILE A 188 -7.53 -24.81 -14.08
C ILE A 188 -7.82 -24.54 -12.60
N PRO A 189 -8.47 -23.41 -12.24
CA PRO A 189 -8.81 -23.15 -10.86
C PRO A 189 -9.67 -24.31 -10.32
N PRO A 190 -9.32 -24.89 -9.16
CA PRO A 190 -10.16 -25.92 -8.56
C PRO A 190 -11.51 -25.30 -8.22
N LYS A 191 -12.60 -26.05 -8.42
CA LYS A 191 -13.92 -25.62 -7.96
C LYS A 191 -13.85 -25.32 -6.46
N ALA A 192 -14.32 -24.14 -6.06
CA ALA A 192 -14.38 -23.77 -4.66
C ALA A 192 -15.56 -24.51 -4.00
N ASP A 193 -15.34 -25.76 -3.59
CA ASP A 193 -16.28 -26.46 -2.74
C ASP A 193 -15.99 -26.10 -1.28
N ILE A 194 -17.00 -25.58 -0.56
CA ILE A 194 -16.91 -25.23 0.86
C ILE A 194 -16.96 -26.52 1.68
N LYS A 195 -15.88 -27.30 1.65
CA LYS A 195 -15.55 -28.18 2.75
C LYS A 195 -14.66 -27.35 3.67
N ILE A 196 -15.24 -26.88 4.77
CA ILE A 196 -14.50 -26.29 5.89
C ILE A 196 -13.65 -27.42 6.47
N ASP A 197 -12.46 -27.62 5.91
CA ASP A 197 -11.44 -28.49 6.47
C ASP A 197 -10.69 -27.64 7.51
N PRO A 198 -10.75 -27.99 8.81
CA PRO A 198 -10.04 -27.26 9.87
C PRO A 198 -8.52 -27.20 9.64
N TRP A 199 -8.00 -28.02 8.74
CA TRP A 199 -6.58 -28.07 8.36
C TRP A 199 -6.21 -27.12 7.21
N SER A 200 -7.18 -26.50 6.53
CA SER A 200 -6.93 -25.63 5.36
C SER A 200 -6.57 -24.18 5.71
N SER A 201 -6.70 -23.79 6.97
CA SER A 201 -6.17 -22.53 7.52
C SER A 201 -4.64 -22.54 7.66
N ILE A 202 -3.98 -23.67 7.44
CA ILE A 202 -2.53 -23.78 7.27
C ILE A 202 -2.28 -24.10 5.80
N GLY A 203 -1.47 -23.28 5.14
CA GLY A 203 -1.14 -23.31 3.70
C GLY A 203 -0.45 -24.57 3.16
N LEU A 204 -0.90 -25.77 3.53
CA LEU A 204 -0.48 -27.05 2.99
C LEU A 204 -1.71 -27.81 2.46
N ARG A 205 -2.21 -27.39 1.28
CA ARG A 205 -2.94 -28.36 0.42
C ARG A 205 -1.94 -29.45 0.05
N LYS A 206 -2.06 -30.64 0.66
CA LYS A 206 -1.31 -31.83 0.24
C LYS A 206 -1.69 -32.14 -1.21
N PHE A 207 -0.81 -31.79 -2.14
CA PHE A 207 -0.90 -32.22 -3.53
C PHE A 207 -0.56 -33.71 -3.60
N GLN A 208 -1.56 -34.58 -3.69
CA GLN A 208 -1.34 -35.92 -4.22
C GLN A 208 -1.36 -35.85 -5.75
N PRO A 209 -0.27 -36.20 -6.44
CA PRO A 209 -0.28 -36.30 -7.89
C PRO A 209 -1.19 -37.47 -8.30
N THR A 210 -2.29 -37.18 -8.98
CA THR A 210 -3.01 -38.20 -9.75
C THR A 210 -2.11 -38.61 -10.92
N LYS A 211 -1.72 -39.90 -10.96
CA LYS A 211 -0.98 -40.45 -12.10
C LYS A 211 -1.85 -40.34 -13.36
N PRO A 212 -1.28 -39.95 -14.51
CA PRO A 212 -1.98 -40.05 -15.78
C PRO A 212 -2.19 -41.53 -16.13
N THR A 213 -3.40 -41.87 -16.56
CA THR A 213 -3.73 -43.07 -17.33
C THR A 213 -3.15 -42.99 -18.73
#